data_AF-A0A2D5VHH2-F1
#
_entry.id   AF-A0A2D5VHH2-F1
#
_cell.length_a   1.000
_cell.length_b   1.000
_cell.length_c   1.000
_cell.angle_alpha   90.00
_cell.angle_beta   90.00
_cell.angle_gamma   90.00
#
_symmetry.space_group_name_H-M   'P 1'
#
loop_
_entity.id
_entity.type
_entity.pdbx_description
1 polymer ?
#
loop_
_entity_poly.entity_id
_entity_poly.type
_entity_poly.pdbx_seq_one_letter_code
_entity_poly.pdbx_strand_id
1 'polypeptide(L)'
;MDDESGIVYVMSGFRGNALLAIRLQDASGDITSSGSIVWDYGQDTPYVPSPLLYDNNLYFIKNRNGVISCLDAKTGKVHYGPERLEGIGDVYASPVGAGGRIYLPDRDGNIAVLNHGESLEMLTVNRLDDGFSASPAIVEDEIYLRGHNYLYCITNN
;
A
#
# COMPACT_ATOMS: atom_id res chain seq x y z
N MET A 1 -8.22 5.66 3.44
CA MET A 1 -9.07 4.68 2.74
C MET A 1 -10.23 4.37 3.66
N ASP A 2 -11.45 4.30 3.15
CA ASP A 2 -12.66 3.97 3.92
C ASP A 2 -13.01 2.50 3.69
N ASP A 3 -13.48 1.80 4.72
CA ASP A 3 -14.09 0.48 4.58
C ASP A 3 -15.62 0.61 4.73
N GLU A 4 -16.39 -0.42 4.39
CA GLU A 4 -17.86 -0.37 4.54
C GLU A 4 -18.32 -0.19 6.02
N SER A 5 -17.39 -0.19 6.98
CA SER A 5 -17.65 0.01 8.40
C SER A 5 -17.42 1.46 8.89
N GLY A 6 -17.04 2.38 7.99
CA GLY A 6 -16.82 3.79 8.29
C GLY A 6 -15.50 4.07 9.02
N ILE A 7 -14.51 3.19 8.86
CA ILE A 7 -13.15 3.37 9.40
C ILE A 7 -12.26 3.99 8.33
N VAL A 8 -11.60 5.09 8.71
CA VAL A 8 -10.54 5.71 7.92
C VAL A 8 -9.17 5.38 8.48
N TYR A 9 -8.28 4.92 7.61
CA TYR A 9 -6.85 4.72 7.91
C TYR A 9 -6.05 5.97 7.54
N VAL A 10 -5.32 6.52 8.51
CA VAL A 10 -4.43 7.67 8.36
C VAL A 10 -3.02 7.26 8.71
N MET A 11 -2.05 7.61 7.85
CA MET A 11 -0.64 7.26 8.04
C MET A 11 0.29 8.47 7.92
N SER A 12 1.37 8.47 8.71
CA SER A 12 2.48 9.41 8.59
C SER A 12 3.79 8.70 8.93
N GLY A 13 4.77 8.79 8.03
CA GLY A 13 6.15 8.34 8.25
C GLY A 13 7.17 9.48 8.33
N PHE A 14 6.72 10.74 8.30
CA PHE A 14 7.60 11.91 8.40
C PHE A 14 7.78 12.33 9.86
N ARG A 15 9.02 12.30 10.37
CA ARG A 15 9.37 12.71 11.75
C ARG A 15 8.68 11.89 12.86
N GLY A 16 8.22 10.70 12.53
CA GLY A 16 7.53 9.77 13.41
C GLY A 16 6.78 8.75 12.56
N ASN A 17 6.47 7.60 13.14
CA ASN A 17 5.60 6.62 12.51
C ASN A 17 4.25 6.66 13.20
N ALA A 18 3.19 6.81 12.44
CA ALA A 18 1.83 6.75 12.93
C ALA A 18 0.93 6.11 11.87
N LEU A 19 0.17 5.13 12.29
CA LEU A 19 -0.96 4.56 11.56
C LEU A 19 -2.11 4.54 12.55
N LEU A 20 -3.20 5.25 12.23
CA LEU A 20 -4.41 5.28 13.03
C LEU A 20 -5.57 4.74 12.21
N ALA A 21 -6.36 3.85 12.80
CA ALA A 21 -7.67 3.49 12.31
C ALA A 21 -8.71 4.29 13.10
N ILE A 22 -9.46 5.14 12.41
CA ILE A 22 -10.37 6.10 13.02
C ILE A 22 -11.79 5.81 12.55
N ARG A 23 -12.71 5.52 13.48
CA ARG A 23 -14.13 5.42 13.19
C ARG A 23 -14.72 6.81 13.02
N LEU A 24 -15.16 7.15 11.81
CA LEU A 24 -15.57 8.51 11.46
C LEU A 24 -16.79 8.99 12.23
N GLN A 25 -17.75 8.10 12.51
CA GLN A 25 -19.00 8.45 13.19
C GLN A 25 -18.79 9.00 14.62
N ASP A 26 -17.68 8.62 15.26
CA ASP A 26 -17.32 9.04 16.62
C ASP A 26 -16.28 10.19 16.61
N ALA A 27 -15.81 10.59 15.42
CA ALA A 27 -14.71 11.53 15.26
C ALA A 27 -15.22 12.96 15.02
N SER A 28 -14.93 13.88 15.94
CA SER A 28 -15.18 15.32 15.78
C SER A 28 -14.19 16.15 16.60
N GLY A 29 -13.63 17.21 16.00
CA GLY A 29 -12.66 18.07 16.66
C GLY A 29 -11.34 17.37 16.98
N ASP A 30 -10.83 17.55 18.21
CA ASP A 30 -9.68 16.81 18.72
C ASP A 30 -10.12 15.41 19.17
N ILE A 31 -9.68 14.39 18.43
CA ILE A 31 -10.09 13.00 18.63
C ILE A 31 -9.16 12.21 19.57
N THR A 32 -8.09 12.82 20.09
CA THR A 32 -7.02 12.12 20.85
C THR A 32 -7.53 11.32 22.05
N SER A 33 -8.64 11.73 22.66
CA SER A 33 -9.27 11.02 23.80
C SER A 33 -10.75 10.69 23.56
N SER A 34 -11.20 10.73 22.31
CA SER A 34 -12.61 10.53 21.95
C SER A 34 -13.04 9.06 21.91
N GLY A 35 -12.07 8.13 21.90
CA GLY A 35 -12.34 6.70 21.67
C GLY A 35 -12.62 6.36 20.20
N SER A 36 -12.56 7.33 19.29
CA SER A 36 -12.76 7.10 17.85
C SER A 36 -11.58 6.38 17.19
N ILE A 37 -10.39 6.39 17.81
CA ILE A 37 -9.23 5.61 17.38
C ILE A 37 -9.47 4.16 17.84
N VAL A 38 -9.78 3.28 16.89
CA VAL A 38 -10.12 1.88 17.19
C VAL A 38 -8.88 1.03 17.43
N TRP A 39 -7.79 1.37 16.76
CA TRP A 39 -6.46 0.81 16.96
C TRP A 39 -5.42 1.72 16.30
N ASP A 40 -4.18 1.58 16.75
CA ASP A 40 -3.02 2.28 16.19
C ASP A 40 -1.83 1.34 15.96
N TYR A 41 -0.93 1.78 15.08
CA TYR A 41 0.33 1.08 14.79
C TYR A 41 1.45 2.11 14.54
N GLY A 42 2.42 2.16 15.45
CA GLY A 42 3.43 3.21 15.51
C GLY A 42 4.78 2.89 14.88
N GLN A 43 4.86 1.97 13.92
CA GLN A 43 6.14 1.55 13.33
C GLN A 43 6.05 1.29 11.83
N ASP A 44 7.19 1.42 11.16
CA ASP A 44 7.39 1.02 9.76
C ASP A 44 6.38 1.61 8.75
N THR A 45 5.85 2.79 9.03
CA THR A 45 4.83 3.44 8.20
C THR A 45 5.42 4.10 6.94
N PRO A 46 4.59 4.34 5.91
CA PRO A 46 5.04 4.96 4.66
C PRO A 46 5.39 6.44 4.81
N TYR A 47 6.34 6.91 4.01
CA TYR A 47 6.64 8.34 3.86
C TYR A 47 6.00 8.93 2.61
N VAL A 48 6.11 8.23 1.47
CA VAL A 48 5.58 8.68 0.16
C VAL A 48 4.43 7.81 -0.35
N PRO A 49 4.59 6.48 -0.51
CA PRO A 49 3.52 5.65 -1.06
C PRO A 49 2.33 5.58 -0.08
N SER A 50 1.12 5.79 -0.58
CA SER A 50 -0.08 5.57 0.23
C SER A 50 -0.30 4.07 0.49
N PRO A 51 -0.95 3.69 1.59
CA PRO A 51 -1.33 2.29 1.81
C PRO A 51 -2.39 1.81 0.82
N LEU A 52 -2.50 0.50 0.67
CA LEU A 52 -3.56 -0.18 -0.07
C LEU A 52 -4.43 -0.96 0.91
N LEU A 53 -5.73 -0.67 0.92
CA LEU A 53 -6.76 -1.52 1.54
C LEU A 53 -7.36 -2.41 0.46
N TYR A 54 -7.28 -3.72 0.62
CA TYR A 54 -7.86 -4.70 -0.29
C TYR A 54 -8.45 -5.86 0.52
N ASP A 55 -9.75 -6.11 0.42
CA ASP A 55 -10.49 -7.20 1.10
C ASP A 55 -10.08 -7.36 2.58
N ASN A 56 -10.20 -6.28 3.35
CA ASN A 56 -9.85 -6.21 4.79
C ASN A 56 -8.35 -6.33 5.13
N ASN A 57 -7.46 -6.41 4.14
CA ASN A 57 -6.02 -6.39 4.36
C ASN A 57 -5.46 -5.01 4.04
N LEU A 58 -4.71 -4.44 4.99
CA LEU A 58 -4.06 -3.14 4.88
C LEU A 58 -2.56 -3.33 4.61
N TYR A 59 -2.15 -3.06 3.38
CA TYR A 59 -0.78 -3.15 2.90
C TYR A 59 -0.10 -1.78 2.93
N PHE A 60 1.13 -1.72 3.43
CA PHE A 60 1.92 -0.49 3.39
C PHE A 60 3.41 -0.77 3.31
N ILE A 61 4.14 0.21 2.76
CA ILE A 61 5.59 0.14 2.57
C ILE A 61 6.30 1.01 3.61
N LYS A 62 7.34 0.48 4.23
CA LYS A 62 8.18 1.24 5.17
C LYS A 62 8.91 2.34 4.44
N ASN A 63 8.63 3.59 4.80
CA ASN A 63 9.23 4.79 4.21
C ASN A 63 9.13 4.79 2.67
N ARG A 64 10.17 4.32 1.97
CA ARG A 64 10.26 4.15 0.51
C ARG A 64 11.07 2.91 0.11
N ASN A 65 11.33 1.97 1.02
CA ASN A 65 12.44 1.04 0.86
C ASN A 65 12.04 -0.39 0.45
N GLY A 66 10.90 -0.63 -0.19
CA GLY A 66 10.52 -1.98 -0.63
C GLY A 66 10.37 -3.00 0.50
N VAL A 67 10.06 -2.55 1.73
CA VAL A 67 9.71 -3.43 2.86
C VAL A 67 8.22 -3.31 3.11
N ILE A 68 7.50 -4.42 3.03
CA ILE A 68 6.04 -4.46 3.14
C ILE A 68 5.58 -4.99 4.49
N SER A 69 4.46 -4.45 4.97
CA SER A 69 3.65 -5.01 6.06
C SER A 69 2.22 -5.19 5.61
N CYS A 70 1.54 -6.20 6.16
CA CYS A 70 0.12 -6.45 5.96
C CYS A 70 -0.57 -6.66 7.32
N LEU A 71 -1.58 -5.85 7.59
CA LEU A 71 -2.38 -5.91 8.82
C LEU A 71 -3.84 -6.18 8.48
N ASP A 72 -4.54 -6.87 9.37
CA ASP A 72 -6.00 -6.91 9.40
C ASP A 72 -6.50 -5.48 9.63
N ALA A 73 -7.25 -4.94 8.68
CA ALA A 73 -7.67 -3.55 8.69
C ALA A 73 -8.65 -3.25 9.83
N LYS A 74 -9.43 -4.22 10.29
CA LYS A 74 -10.41 -4.01 11.37
C LYS A 74 -9.80 -4.01 12.75
N THR A 75 -8.76 -4.82 12.95
CA THR A 75 -8.20 -5.12 14.27
C THR A 75 -6.78 -4.60 14.48
N GLY A 76 -6.08 -4.24 13.41
CA GLY A 76 -4.66 -3.86 13.44
C GLY A 76 -3.72 -5.04 13.68
N LYS A 77 -4.23 -6.28 13.70
CA LYS A 77 -3.41 -7.48 13.87
C LYS A 77 -2.51 -7.66 12.67
N VAL A 78 -1.21 -7.85 12.90
CA VAL A 78 -0.25 -8.14 11.84
C VAL A 78 -0.53 -9.54 11.26
N HIS A 79 -0.75 -9.62 9.95
CA HIS A 79 -0.73 -10.88 9.21
C HIS A 79 0.71 -11.29 8.92
N TYR A 80 1.49 -10.37 8.36
CA TYR A 80 2.93 -10.53 8.10
C TYR A 80 3.66 -9.20 7.99
N GLY A 81 4.99 -9.26 7.93
CA GLY A 81 5.86 -8.10 7.85
C GLY A 81 6.35 -7.56 9.21
N PRO A 82 7.32 -6.64 9.20
CA PRO A 82 7.95 -6.04 8.02
C PRO A 82 8.86 -7.03 7.27
N GLU A 83 8.68 -7.16 5.95
CA GLU A 83 9.44 -8.10 5.12
C GLU A 83 10.00 -7.44 3.85
N ARG A 84 11.23 -7.79 3.48
CA ARG A 84 11.92 -7.26 2.30
C ARG A 84 11.35 -7.88 1.03
N LEU A 85 10.93 -7.03 0.10
CA LEU A 85 10.64 -7.44 -1.26
C LEU A 85 11.95 -7.46 -2.05
N GLU A 86 12.52 -8.65 -2.23
CA GLU A 86 13.76 -8.84 -3.01
C GLU A 86 13.57 -8.29 -4.44
N GLY A 87 14.55 -7.50 -4.91
CA GLY A 87 14.50 -6.85 -6.22
C GLY A 87 13.71 -5.54 -6.28
N ILE A 88 13.16 -5.06 -5.16
CA ILE A 88 12.44 -3.77 -5.09
C ILE A 88 13.22 -2.76 -4.24
N GLY A 89 13.50 -1.61 -4.84
CA GLY A 89 14.33 -0.54 -4.25
C GLY A 89 13.53 0.66 -3.73
N ASP A 90 13.63 1.79 -4.45
CA ASP A 90 13.06 3.09 -4.07
C ASP A 90 11.62 3.24 -4.56
N VAL A 91 10.67 3.10 -3.64
CA VAL A 91 9.23 3.06 -3.92
C VAL A 91 8.58 4.41 -3.61
N TYR A 92 8.10 5.08 -4.67
CA TYR A 92 7.29 6.30 -4.59
C TYR A 92 5.83 6.05 -4.95
N ALA A 93 5.59 5.15 -5.91
CA ALA A 93 4.26 4.78 -6.32
C ALA A 93 3.56 4.01 -5.20
N SER A 94 2.31 4.38 -4.90
CA SER A 94 1.44 3.57 -4.04
C SER A 94 1.12 2.24 -4.73
N PRO A 95 1.09 1.11 -3.99
CA PRO A 95 0.61 -0.17 -4.51
C PRO A 95 -0.85 -0.07 -4.97
N VAL A 96 -1.21 -0.91 -5.94
CA VAL A 96 -2.61 -1.09 -6.36
C VAL A 96 -2.98 -2.57 -6.36
N GLY A 97 -4.24 -2.86 -6.03
CA GLY A 97 -4.81 -4.20 -6.06
C GLY A 97 -5.71 -4.40 -7.28
N ALA A 98 -5.55 -5.52 -7.99
CA ALA A 98 -6.44 -5.93 -9.07
C ALA A 98 -6.35 -7.45 -9.31
N GLY A 99 -7.47 -8.10 -9.59
CA GLY A 99 -7.49 -9.53 -9.96
C GLY A 99 -6.84 -10.47 -8.94
N GLY A 100 -6.96 -10.18 -7.64
CA GLY A 100 -6.35 -10.97 -6.56
C GLY A 100 -4.82 -10.78 -6.45
N ARG A 101 -4.28 -9.73 -7.06
CA ARG A 101 -2.84 -9.41 -7.05
C ARG A 101 -2.59 -7.99 -6.59
N ILE A 102 -1.38 -7.76 -6.09
CA ILE A 102 -0.87 -6.44 -5.74
C ILE A 102 0.30 -6.10 -6.66
N TYR A 103 0.27 -4.89 -7.23
CA TYR A 103 1.30 -4.39 -8.12
C TYR A 103 2.03 -3.22 -7.46
N LEU A 104 3.35 -3.33 -7.36
CA LEU A 104 4.20 -2.34 -6.70
C LEU A 104 5.40 -2.01 -7.59
N PRO A 105 5.34 -0.90 -8.35
CA PRO A 105 6.48 -0.45 -9.12
C PRO A 105 7.44 0.41 -8.28
N ASP A 106 8.74 0.28 -8.55
CA ASP A 106 9.78 1.14 -8.01
C ASP A 106 10.31 2.14 -9.05
N ARG A 107 11.21 3.02 -8.60
CA ARG A 107 11.82 4.05 -9.44
C ARG A 107 12.87 3.56 -10.41
N ASP A 108 13.33 2.31 -10.28
CA ASP A 108 14.36 1.70 -11.12
C ASP A 108 13.77 0.78 -12.21
N GLY A 109 12.44 0.80 -12.35
CA GLY A 109 11.69 0.10 -13.38
C GLY A 109 11.27 -1.31 -13.01
N ASN A 110 11.50 -1.72 -11.76
CA ASN A 110 11.07 -3.03 -11.27
C ASN A 110 9.62 -2.94 -10.79
N ILE A 111 8.83 -3.98 -11.07
CA ILE A 111 7.43 -4.09 -10.66
C ILE A 111 7.22 -5.43 -9.97
N ALA A 112 7.09 -5.40 -8.65
CA ALA A 112 6.70 -6.60 -7.90
C ALA A 112 5.23 -6.91 -8.13
N VAL A 113 4.95 -8.20 -8.33
CA VAL A 113 3.60 -8.75 -8.36
C VAL A 113 3.49 -9.74 -7.21
N LEU A 114 2.57 -9.47 -6.29
CA LEU A 114 2.30 -10.29 -5.12
C LEU A 114 0.90 -10.91 -5.24
N ASN A 115 0.68 -12.09 -4.66
CA ASN A 115 -0.69 -12.54 -4.38
C ASN A 115 -1.28 -11.67 -3.26
N HIS A 116 -2.56 -11.35 -3.39
CA HIS A 116 -3.35 -10.78 -2.31
C HIS A 116 -3.68 -11.87 -1.28
N GLY A 117 -3.53 -11.55 0.02
CA GLY A 117 -3.85 -12.44 1.12
C GLY A 117 -3.11 -12.13 2.41
N GLU A 118 -3.27 -13.04 3.39
CA GLU A 118 -2.72 -12.95 4.75
C GLU A 118 -1.31 -13.56 4.87
N SER A 119 -0.71 -14.02 3.78
CA SER A 119 0.67 -14.49 3.72
C SER A 119 1.43 -13.76 2.61
N LEU A 120 2.70 -13.44 2.83
CA LEU A 120 3.52 -12.85 1.79
C LEU A 120 3.88 -13.89 0.73
N GLU A 121 3.39 -13.70 -0.48
CA GLU A 121 3.75 -14.50 -1.64
C GLU A 121 4.08 -13.60 -2.83
N MET A 122 5.36 -13.49 -3.15
CA MET A 122 5.83 -12.78 -4.32
C MET A 122 5.82 -13.70 -5.54
N LEU A 123 4.98 -13.39 -6.52
CA LEU A 123 4.85 -14.18 -7.74
C LEU A 123 6.01 -13.94 -8.69
N THR A 124 6.37 -12.66 -8.89
CA THR A 124 7.43 -12.26 -9.82
C THR A 124 7.84 -10.80 -9.59
N VAL A 125 8.98 -10.44 -10.19
CA VAL A 125 9.41 -9.05 -10.39
C VAL A 125 9.62 -8.86 -11.89
N ASN A 126 8.80 -8.01 -12.50
CA ASN A 126 8.94 -7.61 -13.89
C ASN A 126 9.85 -6.37 -13.99
N ARG A 127 10.45 -6.15 -15.15
CA ARG A 127 11.27 -4.95 -15.40
C ARG A 127 10.87 -4.28 -16.70
N LEU A 128 10.70 -2.97 -16.65
CA LEU A 128 10.57 -2.09 -17.81
C LEU A 128 11.77 -1.13 -17.83
N ASP A 129 12.20 -0.70 -19.02
CA ASP A 129 13.30 0.24 -19.20
C ASP A 129 12.82 1.70 -19.01
N ASP A 130 12.25 1.98 -17.83
CA ASP A 130 11.77 3.30 -17.38
C ASP A 130 11.70 3.30 -15.84
N GLY A 131 11.41 4.45 -15.22
CA GLY A 131 11.22 4.56 -13.78
C GLY A 131 9.80 5.01 -13.41
N PHE A 132 9.27 4.50 -12.29
CA PHE A 132 7.89 4.80 -11.88
C PHE A 132 7.86 5.55 -10.55
N SER A 133 7.25 6.74 -10.59
CA SER A 133 6.95 7.52 -9.37
C SER A 133 5.46 7.82 -9.22
N ALA A 134 4.67 7.47 -10.24
CA ALA A 134 3.22 7.54 -10.20
C ALA A 134 2.66 6.14 -9.92
N SER A 135 1.57 6.09 -9.16
CA SER A 135 0.81 4.86 -8.96
C SER A 135 0.23 4.35 -10.28
N PRO A 136 0.18 3.01 -10.48
CA PRO A 136 -0.51 2.45 -11.62
C PRO A 136 -2.01 2.82 -11.60
N ALA A 137 -2.63 2.92 -12.77
CA ALA A 137 -4.08 3.05 -12.90
C ALA A 137 -4.66 1.77 -13.50
N ILE A 138 -5.73 1.26 -12.91
CA ILE A 138 -6.42 0.04 -13.35
C ILE A 138 -7.72 0.43 -14.04
N VAL A 139 -7.92 -0.05 -15.26
CA VAL A 139 -9.17 0.14 -16.03
C VAL A 139 -9.52 -1.20 -16.65
N GLU A 140 -10.63 -1.80 -16.20
CA GLU A 140 -11.05 -3.14 -16.64
C GLU A 140 -9.90 -4.15 -16.54
N ASP A 141 -9.41 -4.63 -17.67
CA ASP A 141 -8.40 -5.69 -17.79
C ASP A 141 -7.00 -5.11 -18.06
N GLU A 142 -6.86 -3.78 -17.99
CA GLU A 142 -5.67 -3.02 -18.35
C GLU A 142 -5.02 -2.34 -17.15
N ILE A 143 -3.69 -2.33 -17.15
CA ILE A 143 -2.87 -1.59 -16.18
C ILE A 143 -2.07 -0.53 -16.92
N TYR A 144 -2.29 0.73 -16.55
CA TYR A 144 -1.56 1.87 -17.05
C TYR A 144 -0.44 2.28 -16.09
N LEU A 145 0.78 2.38 -16.61
CA LEU A 145 1.96 2.82 -15.85
C LEU A 145 2.53 4.09 -16.48
N ARG A 146 2.45 5.21 -15.76
CA ARG A 146 3.10 6.46 -16.17
C ARG A 146 4.56 6.43 -15.71
N GLY A 147 5.46 6.09 -16.63
CA GLY A 147 6.90 6.16 -16.44
C GLY A 147 7.43 7.59 -16.51
N HIS A 148 8.75 7.75 -16.44
CA HIS A 148 9.41 9.05 -16.64
C HIS A 148 9.46 9.42 -18.12
N ASN A 149 9.49 8.43 -19.01
CA ASN A 149 9.64 8.63 -20.45
C ASN A 149 8.38 8.26 -21.23
N TYR A 150 7.67 7.21 -20.79
CA TYR A 150 6.53 6.67 -21.53
C TYR A 150 5.27 6.47 -20.67
N LEU A 151 4.12 6.33 -21.34
CA LEU A 151 2.91 5.77 -20.76
C LEU A 151 2.75 4.35 -21.31
N TYR A 152 2.80 3.36 -20.42
CA TYR A 152 2.60 1.96 -20.76
C TYR A 152 1.16 1.55 -20.52
N CYS A 153 0.63 0.69 -21.39
CA CYS A 153 -0.59 -0.09 -21.15
C CYS A 153 -0.21 -1.57 -21.18
N ILE A 154 -0.51 -2.28 -20.09
CA ILE A 154 -0.28 -3.72 -19.94
C ILE A 154 -1.66 -4.39 -19.90
N THR A 155 -1.91 -5.29 -20.85
CA THR A 155 -3.15 -6.07 -20.94
C THR A 155 -2.83 -7.56 -20.87
N ASN A 156 -3.83 -8.36 -20.50
CA ASN A 156 -3.80 -9.78 -20.80
C ASN A 156 -4.04 -9.97 -22.32
N ASN A 157 -3.28 -10.88 -22.94
CA ASN A 157 -3.55 -11.35 -24.29
C ASN A 157 -4.60 -12.45 -24.29
#